data_AF-A0A662KDR2-F1
#
_entry.id   AF-A0A662KDR2-F1
#
_cell.length_a   1.000
_cell.length_b   1.000
_cell.length_c   1.000
_cell.angle_alpha   90.00
_cell.angle_beta   90.00
_cell.angle_gamma   90.00
#
_symmetry.space_group_name_H-M   'P 1'
#
loop_
_entity.id
_entity.type
_entity.pdbx_description
1 polymer ?
#
loop_
_entity_poly.entity_id
_entity_poly.type
_entity_poly.pdbx_seq_one_letter_code
_entity_poly.pdbx_strand_id
1 'polypeptide(L)'
;MVVVAPAETASVLEPLRDILLELANVKELEFSSSAPSGEGWAVAEEGQVAVYLDTSRDRLLIGEGLMRDLARRVQSLRRDMGFTPTEILEAAHIAGLEQGDIELLKPHLELMKDLVRVKRIELHTEKPDIPLKWKEYKLDRKKVHIAIQGKQ
;
A
#
# COMPACT_ATOMS: atom_id res chain seq x y z
N MET A 1 8.38 -17.11 -1.61
CA MET A 1 9.07 -17.47 -0.36
C MET A 1 10.48 -17.89 -0.72
N VAL A 2 11.48 -17.47 0.05
CA VAL A 2 12.86 -17.90 -0.10
C VAL A 2 13.28 -18.64 1.16
N VAL A 3 13.75 -19.87 1.03
CA VAL A 3 14.31 -20.65 2.14
C VAL A 3 15.83 -20.59 2.00
N VAL A 4 16.48 -19.97 2.97
CA VAL A 4 17.93 -19.85 3.06
C VAL A 4 18.45 -20.94 3.96
N ALA A 5 19.23 -21.87 3.40
CA ALA A 5 19.79 -23.01 4.12
C ALA A 5 21.07 -23.53 3.46
N PRO A 6 21.95 -24.24 4.20
CA PRO A 6 23.06 -24.99 3.62
C PRO A 6 22.59 -25.99 2.56
N ALA A 7 23.44 -26.30 1.58
CA ALA A 7 23.08 -27.20 0.46
C ALA A 7 22.59 -28.58 0.92
N GLU A 8 23.20 -29.14 1.97
CA GLU A 8 22.80 -30.40 2.57
C GLU A 8 21.37 -30.33 3.10
N THR A 9 21.04 -29.28 3.86
CA THR A 9 19.69 -29.05 4.40
C THR A 9 18.67 -28.76 3.31
N ALA A 10 19.02 -27.92 2.32
CA ALA A 10 18.15 -27.61 1.18
C ALA A 10 17.78 -28.88 0.39
N SER A 11 18.75 -29.79 0.17
CA SER A 11 18.50 -31.05 -0.54
C SER A 11 17.50 -31.98 0.17
N VAL A 12 17.44 -31.92 1.51
CA VAL A 12 16.48 -32.68 2.32
C VAL A 12 15.09 -32.05 2.30
N LEU A 13 15.02 -30.72 2.14
CA LEU A 13 13.77 -29.95 2.11
C LEU A 13 13.14 -29.89 0.71
N GLU A 14 13.92 -30.01 -0.36
CA GLU A 14 13.42 -29.93 -1.75
C GLU A 14 12.27 -30.92 -2.03
N PRO A 15 12.29 -32.19 -1.60
CA PRO A 15 11.17 -33.11 -1.78
C PRO A 15 9.88 -32.67 -1.08
N LEU A 16 9.97 -31.78 -0.09
CA LEU A 16 8.82 -31.24 0.67
C LEU A 16 8.29 -29.93 0.07
N ARG A 17 8.84 -29.46 -1.06
CA ARG A 17 8.48 -28.20 -1.72
C ARG A 17 6.97 -27.97 -1.83
N ASP A 18 6.22 -28.96 -2.30
CA ASP A 18 4.78 -28.80 -2.53
C ASP A 18 4.02 -28.65 -1.21
N ILE A 19 4.40 -29.40 -0.18
CA ILE A 19 3.84 -29.29 1.17
C ILE A 19 4.17 -27.91 1.76
N LEU A 20 5.40 -27.43 1.56
CA LEU A 20 5.82 -26.10 2.03
C LEU A 20 5.05 -24.98 1.32
N LEU A 21 4.83 -25.09 0.00
CA LEU A 21 4.01 -24.14 -0.77
C LEU A 21 2.56 -24.09 -0.26
N GLU A 22 1.97 -25.27 -0.01
CA GLU A 22 0.59 -25.40 0.46
C GLU A 22 0.43 -24.85 1.88
N LEU A 23 1.27 -25.26 2.83
CA LEU A 23 1.19 -24.83 4.23
C LEU A 23 1.46 -23.35 4.41
N ALA A 24 2.41 -22.78 3.65
CA ALA A 24 2.71 -21.36 3.69
C ALA A 24 1.75 -20.51 2.85
N ASN A 25 0.86 -21.12 2.07
CA ASN A 25 -0.07 -20.45 1.15
C ASN A 25 0.62 -19.42 0.23
N VAL A 26 1.73 -19.82 -0.38
CA VAL A 26 2.50 -18.98 -1.31
C VAL A 26 2.50 -19.57 -2.71
N LYS A 27 2.69 -18.70 -3.71
CA LYS A 27 2.69 -19.13 -5.11
C LYS A 27 4.00 -19.79 -5.54
N GLU A 28 5.11 -19.36 -4.95
CA GLU A 28 6.46 -19.73 -5.37
C GLU A 28 7.40 -19.90 -4.17
N LEU A 29 8.31 -20.86 -4.29
CA LEU A 29 9.33 -21.22 -3.32
C LEU A 29 10.67 -21.33 -4.04
N GLU A 30 11.71 -20.71 -3.48
CA GLU A 30 13.09 -20.83 -3.93
C GLU A 30 13.97 -21.23 -2.73
N PHE A 31 14.91 -22.15 -2.96
CA PHE A 31 15.99 -22.43 -2.01
C PHE A 31 17.23 -21.65 -2.41
N SER A 32 17.85 -20.95 -1.46
CA SER A 32 19.00 -20.08 -1.70
C SER A 32 20.07 -20.28 -0.63
N SER A 33 21.33 -20.01 -0.96
CA SER A 33 22.42 -19.95 0.01
C SER A 33 22.57 -18.58 0.68
N SER A 34 21.82 -17.57 0.22
CA SER A 34 21.89 -16.20 0.73
C SER A 34 20.52 -15.54 0.84
N ALA A 35 20.39 -14.64 1.82
CA ALA A 35 19.19 -13.85 2.03
C ALA A 35 18.81 -13.02 0.78
N PRO A 36 17.51 -12.92 0.46
CA PRO A 36 17.05 -11.97 -0.55
C PRO A 36 17.31 -10.53 -0.08
N SER A 37 17.56 -9.64 -1.02
CA SER A 37 17.79 -8.21 -0.75
C SER A 37 16.49 -7.40 -0.87
N GLY A 38 16.47 -6.23 -0.23
CA GLY A 38 15.34 -5.30 -0.27
C GLY A 38 14.40 -5.40 0.94
N GLU A 39 13.44 -4.47 1.00
CA GLU A 39 12.39 -4.44 2.02
C GLU A 39 11.20 -5.34 1.63
N GLY A 40 10.28 -5.57 2.58
CA GLY A 40 9.04 -6.31 2.32
C GLY A 40 9.12 -7.81 2.60
N TRP A 41 10.22 -8.29 3.16
CA TRP A 41 10.36 -9.67 3.64
C TRP A 41 9.99 -9.78 5.13
N ALA A 42 9.11 -10.73 5.46
CA ALA A 42 9.00 -11.23 6.83
C ALA A 42 9.95 -12.41 7.00
N VAL A 43 10.70 -12.45 8.10
CA VAL A 43 11.77 -13.44 8.31
C VAL A 43 11.50 -14.24 9.58
N ALA A 44 11.66 -15.56 9.48
CA ALA A 44 11.72 -16.47 10.61
C ALA A 44 12.97 -17.35 10.48
N GLU A 45 13.69 -17.57 11.57
CA GLU A 45 14.95 -18.32 11.57
C GLU A 45 14.95 -19.35 12.70
N GLU A 46 15.36 -20.57 12.37
CA GLU A 46 15.56 -21.66 13.32
C GLU A 46 16.83 -22.44 12.93
N GLY A 47 17.83 -22.40 13.81
CA GLY A 47 19.11 -23.06 13.56
C GLY A 47 19.84 -22.52 12.32
N GLN A 48 19.98 -23.35 11.29
CA GLN A 48 20.65 -22.99 10.02
C GLN A 48 19.67 -22.70 8.88
N VAL A 49 18.37 -22.62 9.17
CA VAL A 49 17.33 -22.37 8.18
C VAL A 49 16.67 -21.04 8.49
N ALA A 50 16.66 -20.14 7.50
CA ALA A 50 15.89 -18.91 7.54
C ALA A 50 14.85 -18.90 6.41
N VAL A 51 13.62 -18.54 6.72
CA VAL A 51 12.50 -18.44 5.77
C VAL A 51 12.13 -16.98 5.59
N TYR A 52 12.17 -16.52 4.36
CA TYR A 52 11.81 -15.18 3.93
C TYR A 52 10.49 -15.24 3.15
N LEU A 53 9.46 -14.60 3.69
CA LEU A 53 8.15 -14.47 3.07
C LEU A 53 7.99 -13.08 2.45
N ASP A 54 7.68 -13.03 1.15
CA ASP A 54 7.43 -11.76 0.46
C ASP A 54 6.04 -11.22 0.83
N THR A 55 6.04 -10.17 1.64
CA THR A 55 4.82 -9.45 2.09
C THR A 55 4.52 -8.22 1.22
N SER A 56 5.34 -7.92 0.22
CA SER A 56 5.15 -6.74 -0.64
C SER A 56 3.84 -6.81 -1.43
N ARG A 57 3.47 -8.01 -1.91
CA ARG A 57 2.19 -8.25 -2.62
C ARG A 57 0.99 -7.91 -1.76
N ASP A 58 0.99 -8.32 -0.50
CA ASP A 58 -0.11 -8.03 0.43
C ASP A 58 -0.18 -6.51 0.71
N ARG A 59 0.97 -5.86 0.91
CA ARG A 59 1.04 -4.41 1.08
C ARG A 59 0.50 -3.63 -0.12
N LEU A 60 0.77 -4.08 -1.35
CA LEU A 60 0.19 -3.48 -2.56
C LEU A 60 -1.33 -3.60 -2.59
N LEU A 61 -1.89 -4.75 -2.18
CA LEU A 61 -3.35 -4.94 -2.12
C LEU A 61 -4.00 -4.07 -1.04
N ILE A 62 -3.36 -3.97 0.13
CA ILE A 62 -3.81 -3.08 1.22
C ILE A 62 -3.76 -1.63 0.76
N GLY A 63 -2.66 -1.21 0.13
CA GLY A 63 -2.47 0.12 -0.43
C GLY A 63 -3.49 0.46 -1.51
N GLU A 64 -3.79 -0.49 -2.40
CA GLU A 64 -4.85 -0.34 -3.41
C GLU A 64 -6.23 -0.18 -2.76
N GLY A 65 -6.56 -0.99 -1.75
CA GLY A 65 -7.82 -0.91 -1.01
C GLY A 65 -8.02 0.46 -0.35
N LEU A 66 -6.99 0.92 0.38
CA LEU A 66 -6.95 2.23 1.01
C LEU A 66 -7.09 3.37 -0.02
N MET A 67 -6.32 3.30 -1.10
CA MET A 67 -6.38 4.26 -2.22
C MET A 67 -7.79 4.35 -2.80
N ARG A 68 -8.43 3.21 -3.10
CA ARG A 68 -9.79 3.18 -3.67
C ARG A 68 -10.80 3.80 -2.73
N ASP A 69 -10.66 3.57 -1.43
CA ASP A 69 -11.58 4.11 -0.44
C ASP A 69 -11.40 5.63 -0.26
N LEU A 70 -10.17 6.12 -0.27
CA LEU A 70 -9.90 7.55 -0.29
C LEU A 70 -10.39 8.21 -1.59
N ALA A 71 -10.18 7.56 -2.74
CA ALA A 71 -10.63 8.06 -4.04
C ALA A 71 -12.15 8.26 -4.07
N ARG A 72 -12.92 7.30 -3.53
CA ARG A 72 -14.38 7.42 -3.37
C ARG A 72 -14.78 8.65 -2.57
N ARG A 73 -14.07 8.96 -1.48
CA ARG A 73 -14.36 10.14 -0.63
C ARG A 73 -14.00 11.45 -1.33
N VAL A 74 -12.87 11.50 -2.04
CA VAL A 74 -12.50 12.66 -2.87
C VAL A 74 -13.58 12.90 -3.93
N GLN A 75 -14.01 11.86 -4.65
CA GLN A 75 -15.09 11.97 -5.65
C GLN A 75 -16.41 12.42 -5.04
N SER A 76 -16.75 11.96 -3.83
CA SER A 76 -17.90 12.45 -3.09
C SER A 76 -17.78 13.94 -2.78
N LEU A 77 -16.62 14.39 -2.28
CA LEU A 77 -16.38 15.80 -2.00
C LEU A 77 -16.47 16.65 -3.28
N ARG A 78 -15.97 16.14 -4.41
CA ARG A 78 -16.09 16.82 -5.71
C ARG A 78 -17.53 17.13 -6.07
N ARG A 79 -18.40 16.12 -5.96
CA ARG A 79 -19.83 16.27 -6.25
C ARG A 79 -20.49 17.26 -5.28
N ASP A 80 -20.17 17.17 -3.99
CA ASP A 80 -20.71 18.07 -2.97
C ASP A 80 -20.27 19.53 -3.18
N MET A 81 -19.12 19.76 -3.82
CA MET A 81 -18.61 21.07 -4.23
C MET A 81 -19.12 21.53 -5.61
N GLY A 82 -19.89 20.70 -6.32
CA GLY A 82 -20.46 21.03 -7.63
C GLY A 82 -19.50 20.90 -8.82
N PHE A 83 -18.33 20.28 -8.65
CA PHE A 83 -17.41 20.05 -9.76
C PHE A 83 -17.93 18.98 -10.74
N THR A 84 -17.63 19.15 -12.02
CA THR A 84 -18.06 18.17 -13.04
C THR A 84 -17.14 16.93 -13.05
N PRO A 85 -17.64 15.76 -13.50
CA PRO A 85 -16.82 14.55 -13.60
C PRO A 85 -15.66 14.64 -14.58
N THR A 86 -15.71 15.53 -15.56
CA THR A 86 -14.67 15.70 -16.59
C THR A 86 -13.60 16.71 -16.22
N GLU A 87 -13.86 17.54 -15.20
CA GLU A 87 -12.96 18.61 -14.80
C GLU A 87 -11.70 18.06 -14.11
N ILE A 88 -10.53 18.50 -14.55
CA ILE A 88 -9.26 18.20 -13.88
C ILE A 88 -8.96 19.36 -12.91
N LEU A 89 -8.85 19.05 -11.62
CA LEU A 89 -8.59 20.04 -10.56
C LEU A 89 -7.10 20.08 -10.22
N GLU A 90 -6.68 21.08 -9.45
CA GLU A 90 -5.26 21.27 -9.12
C GLU A 90 -4.76 20.17 -8.19
N ALA A 91 -5.40 20.00 -7.03
CA ALA A 91 -4.94 19.05 -6.04
C ALA A 91 -6.08 18.45 -5.21
N ALA A 92 -5.84 17.25 -4.70
CA ALA A 92 -6.54 16.73 -3.53
C ALA A 92 -5.54 16.62 -2.37
N HIS A 93 -5.89 17.21 -1.23
CA HIS A 93 -5.14 17.10 0.01
C HIS A 93 -5.84 16.13 0.95
N ILE A 94 -5.08 15.19 1.51
CA ILE A 94 -5.58 14.16 2.44
C ILE A 94 -4.72 14.22 3.69
N ALA A 95 -5.32 14.53 4.83
CA ALA A 95 -4.66 14.67 6.11
C ALA A 95 -5.22 13.71 7.16
N GLY A 96 -4.46 13.45 8.22
CA GLY A 96 -4.82 12.49 9.27
C GLY A 96 -4.41 11.05 8.93
N LEU A 97 -3.40 10.88 8.09
CA LEU A 97 -2.84 9.58 7.73
C LEU A 97 -1.68 9.24 8.67
N GLU A 98 -1.47 7.97 8.97
CA GLU A 98 -0.22 7.54 9.62
C GLU A 98 0.89 7.40 8.57
N GLN A 99 2.15 7.41 9.01
CA GLN A 99 3.28 7.22 8.09
C GLN A 99 3.16 5.91 7.30
N GLY A 100 2.69 4.83 7.93
CA GLY A 100 2.45 3.56 7.26
C GLY A 100 1.40 3.66 6.15
N ASP A 101 0.32 4.42 6.38
CA ASP A 101 -0.72 4.66 5.37
C ASP A 101 -0.15 5.42 4.16
N ILE A 102 0.72 6.41 4.40
CA ILE A 102 1.41 7.16 3.35
C ILE A 102 2.31 6.25 2.51
N GLU A 103 3.12 5.39 3.15
CA GLU A 103 3.98 4.43 2.44
C GLU A 103 3.16 3.45 1.60
N LEU A 104 2.03 2.96 2.11
CA LEU A 104 1.12 2.08 1.37
C LEU A 104 0.49 2.78 0.16
N LEU A 105 0.28 4.09 0.21
CA LEU A 105 -0.34 4.86 -0.87
C LEU A 105 0.63 5.27 -1.99
N LYS A 106 1.92 5.44 -1.69
CA LYS A 106 2.94 5.91 -2.66
C LYS A 106 2.91 5.16 -4.00
N PRO A 107 2.84 3.82 -4.05
CA PRO A 107 2.81 3.07 -5.31
C PRO A 107 1.54 3.32 -6.16
N HIS A 108 0.47 3.85 -5.56
CA HIS A 108 -0.85 3.98 -6.18
C HIS A 108 -1.24 5.44 -6.49
N LEU A 109 -0.36 6.42 -6.24
CA LEU A 109 -0.68 7.84 -6.39
C LEU A 109 -1.06 8.23 -7.82
N GLU A 110 -0.38 7.69 -8.83
CA GLU A 110 -0.71 7.97 -10.24
C GLU A 110 -2.09 7.44 -10.61
N LEU A 111 -2.40 6.20 -10.24
CA LEU A 111 -3.74 5.63 -10.43
C LEU A 111 -4.80 6.46 -9.69
N MET A 112 -4.50 6.89 -8.47
CA MET A 112 -5.43 7.70 -7.68
C MET A 112 -5.68 9.08 -8.33
N LYS A 113 -4.65 9.74 -8.87
CA LYS A 113 -4.77 11.01 -9.60
C LYS A 113 -5.72 10.89 -10.78
N ASP A 114 -5.61 9.82 -11.54
CA ASP A 114 -6.49 9.54 -12.67
C ASP A 114 -7.94 9.30 -12.23
N LEU A 115 -8.14 8.50 -11.18
CA LEU A 115 -9.47 8.20 -10.64
C LEU A 115 -10.19 9.45 -10.14
N VAL A 116 -9.49 10.36 -9.50
CA VAL A 116 -10.09 11.56 -8.89
C VAL A 116 -9.93 12.84 -9.73
N ARG A 117 -9.26 12.74 -10.89
CA ARG A 117 -8.98 13.81 -11.86
C ARG A 117 -8.39 15.05 -11.22
N VAL A 118 -7.20 14.89 -10.66
CA VAL A 118 -6.38 15.98 -10.10
C VAL A 118 -4.97 15.93 -10.67
N LYS A 119 -4.28 17.08 -10.71
CA LYS A 119 -2.88 17.11 -11.14
C LYS A 119 -1.92 16.55 -10.10
N ARG A 120 -2.24 16.69 -8.81
CA ARG A 120 -1.42 16.19 -7.68
C ARG A 120 -2.27 15.70 -6.52
N ILE A 121 -1.72 14.76 -5.76
CA ILE A 121 -2.27 14.29 -4.49
C ILE A 121 -1.24 14.59 -3.42
N GLU A 122 -1.67 15.30 -2.39
CA GLU A 122 -0.82 15.72 -1.28
C GLU A 122 -1.27 14.97 -0.03
N LEU A 123 -0.43 14.06 0.45
CA LEU A 123 -0.68 13.26 1.65
C LEU A 123 -0.01 13.90 2.86
N HIS A 124 -0.73 14.01 3.96
CA HIS A 124 -0.26 14.64 5.19
C HIS A 124 -0.58 13.77 6.39
N THR A 125 0.35 13.72 7.35
CA THR A 125 0.08 13.11 8.65
C THR A 125 -0.88 13.98 9.46
N GLU A 126 -0.61 15.28 9.51
CA GLU A 126 -1.44 16.28 10.17
C GLU A 126 -2.08 17.24 9.16
N LYS A 127 -3.10 17.97 9.58
CA LYS A 127 -3.75 18.94 8.70
C LYS A 127 -2.82 20.15 8.49
N PRO A 128 -2.35 20.42 7.26
CA PRO A 128 -1.50 21.57 7.01
C PRO A 128 -2.29 22.87 7.13
N ASP A 129 -1.60 23.96 7.50
CA ASP A 129 -2.15 25.30 7.58
C ASP A 129 -2.29 25.92 6.18
N ILE A 130 -3.28 25.42 5.44
CA ILE A 130 -3.66 25.91 4.12
C ILE A 130 -5.14 26.33 4.15
N PRO A 131 -5.51 27.47 3.52
CA PRO A 131 -6.85 28.03 3.55
C PRO A 131 -7.80 27.29 2.58
N LEU A 132 -7.82 25.96 2.64
CA LEU A 132 -8.76 25.12 1.90
C LEU A 132 -9.94 24.73 2.79
N LYS A 133 -11.07 24.42 2.15
CA LYS A 133 -12.24 23.86 2.84
C LYS A 133 -12.05 22.37 3.04
N TRP A 134 -11.82 21.97 4.29
CA TRP A 134 -11.64 20.57 4.67
C TRP A 134 -12.95 19.93 5.09
N LYS A 135 -13.17 18.69 4.69
CA LYS A 135 -14.28 17.84 5.13
C LYS A 135 -13.73 16.59 5.83
N GLU A 136 -14.25 16.32 7.03
CA GLU A 136 -13.93 15.10 7.78
C GLU A 136 -14.68 13.90 7.18
N TYR A 137 -13.99 12.77 7.07
CA TYR A 137 -14.56 11.48 6.70
C TYR A 137 -14.09 10.40 7.68
N LYS A 138 -14.98 9.44 7.98
CA LYS A 138 -14.60 8.22 8.70
C LYS A 138 -13.98 7.22 7.72
N LEU A 139 -12.85 6.65 8.09
CA LEU A 139 -12.13 5.61 7.38
C LEU A 139 -11.81 4.51 8.40
N ASP A 140 -12.57 3.42 8.35
CA ASP A 140 -12.60 2.37 9.38
C ASP A 140 -12.77 2.94 10.80
N ARG A 141 -11.76 2.80 11.66
CA ARG A 141 -11.73 3.33 13.03
C ARG A 141 -11.05 4.70 13.14
N LYS A 142 -10.55 5.25 12.03
CA LYS A 142 -9.81 6.51 11.94
C LYS A 142 -10.63 7.61 11.29
N LYS A 143 -10.19 8.85 11.47
CA LYS A 143 -10.75 10.04 10.83
C LYS A 143 -9.71 10.61 9.87
N VAL A 144 -10.11 10.86 8.63
CA VAL A 144 -9.29 11.56 7.63
C VAL A 144 -9.96 12.86 7.24
N HIS A 145 -9.16 13.86 6.91
CA HIS A 145 -9.63 15.15 6.44
C HIS A 145 -9.25 15.30 4.98
N ILE A 146 -10.20 15.64 4.13
CA ILE A 146 -9.97 15.81 2.69
C ILE A 146 -10.32 17.24 2.30
N ALA A 147 -9.45 17.87 1.53
CA ALA A 147 -9.69 19.14 0.88
C ALA A 147 -9.36 19.05 -0.61
N ILE A 148 -10.06 19.84 -1.42
CA ILE A 148 -9.85 19.90 -2.87
C ILE A 148 -9.47 21.33 -3.23
N GLN A 149 -8.40 21.47 -4.00
CA GLN A 149 -7.98 22.72 -4.58
C GLN A 149 -8.48 22.77 -6.04
N GLY A 150 -9.38 23.71 -6.31
CA GLY A 150 -9.85 24.01 -7.67
C GLY A 150 -8.75 24.64 -8.53
N LYS A 151 -9.08 24.94 -9.79
CA LYS A 151 -8.20 25.73 -10.66
C LYS A 151 -8.06 27.15 -10.12
N GLN A 152 -6.85 27.69 -10.17
CA GLN A 152 -6.63 29.15 -10.13
C GLN A 152 -7.19 29.78 -11.40
#